data_AF-A0A0C3DDN4-F1
#
_entry.id   AF-A0A0C3DDN4-F1
#
_cell.length_a   1.000
_cell.length_b   1.000
_cell.length_c   1.000
_cell.angle_alpha   90.00
_cell.angle_beta   90.00
_cell.angle_gamma   90.00
#
_symmetry.space_group_name_H-M   'P 1'
#
loop_
_entity.id
_entity.type
_entity.pdbx_description
1 polymer ?
#
loop_
_entity_poly.entity_id
_entity_poly.type
_entity_poly.pdbx_seq_one_letter_code
_entity_poly.pdbx_strand_id
1 'polypeptide(L)'
;QFEKIRDEEILEGGDIWGPFGSDEEWQLAKWLIKNVGHTQAEKFLRLGIAELLDAVDQLPRSMDWKCECITLTGDIRNSDGHAQTEELELW
;
A
#
# COMPACT_ATOMS: atom_id res chain seq x y z
N GLN A 1 0.17 4.52 -15.39
CA GLN A 1 0.09 6.00 -15.35
C GLN A 1 1.33 6.58 -14.66
N PHE A 2 1.64 6.19 -13.41
CA PHE A 2 2.85 6.63 -12.69
C PHE A 2 4.18 6.28 -13.39
N GLU A 3 4.32 5.07 -13.92
CA GLU A 3 5.54 4.67 -14.65
C GLU A 3 5.76 5.52 -15.91
N LYS A 4 4.67 5.92 -16.59
CA LYS A 4 4.75 6.78 -17.78
C LYS A 4 5.26 8.18 -17.45
N ILE A 5 4.78 8.76 -16.35
CA ILE A 5 5.23 10.07 -15.87
C ILE A 5 6.72 10.01 -15.50
N ARG A 6 7.16 8.93 -14.84
CA ARG A 6 8.60 8.72 -14.55
C ARG A 6 9.43 8.60 -15.82
N ASP A 7 8.99 7.78 -16.77
CA ASP A 7 9.73 7.55 -18.00
C ASP A 7 9.84 8.83 -18.84
N GLU A 8 8.80 9.68 -18.82
CA GLU A 8 8.79 11.02 -19.44
C GLU A 8 9.75 11.99 -18.73
N GLU A 9 9.76 12.06 -17.39
CA GLU A 9 10.68 12.92 -16.63
C GLU A 9 12.14 12.51 -16.81
N ILE A 10 12.44 11.21 -16.84
CA ILE A 10 13.79 10.70 -17.10
C ILE A 10 14.24 11.07 -18.52
N LEU A 11 13.34 10.99 -19.51
CA LEU A 11 13.63 11.40 -20.89
C LEU A 11 13.87 12.91 -21.00
N GLU A 12 13.24 13.72 -20.15
CA GLU A 12 13.47 15.17 -20.03
C GLU A 12 14.72 15.53 -19.18
N GLY A 13 15.46 14.53 -18.68
CA GLY A 13 16.70 14.71 -17.93
C GLY A 13 16.51 14.90 -16.42
N GLY A 14 15.31 14.60 -15.91
CA GLY A 14 15.01 14.52 -14.48
C GLY A 14 15.70 13.34 -13.80
N ASP A 15 15.74 13.40 -12.47
CA ASP A 15 16.28 12.30 -11.66
C ASP A 15 15.38 11.04 -11.80
N ILE A 16 15.99 9.85 -11.71
CA ILE A 16 15.30 8.55 -11.80
C ILE A 16 14.17 8.46 -10.77
N TRP A 17 14.36 9.13 -9.63
CA TRP A 17 13.40 9.18 -8.54
C TRP A 17 12.71 10.54 -8.41
N GLY A 18 12.85 11.46 -9.38
CA GLY A 18 12.23 12.79 -9.35
C GLY A 18 12.57 13.57 -8.05
N PRO A 19 11.58 14.10 -7.31
CA PRO A 19 11.83 14.84 -6.07
C PRO A 19 12.14 13.94 -4.85
N PHE A 20 12.14 12.62 -5.01
CA PHE A 20 12.32 11.66 -3.92
C PHE A 20 13.79 11.28 -3.75
N GLY A 21 14.22 11.06 -2.50
CA GLY A 21 15.62 10.76 -2.16
C GLY A 21 16.01 9.30 -2.37
N SER A 22 15.05 8.38 -2.52
CA SER A 22 15.31 6.96 -2.76
C SER A 22 14.15 6.26 -3.48
N ASP A 23 14.38 5.03 -3.94
CA ASP A 23 13.32 4.16 -4.48
C ASP A 23 12.26 3.84 -3.41
N GLU A 24 12.65 3.65 -2.16
CA GLU A 24 11.70 3.40 -1.07
C GLU A 24 10.72 4.57 -0.87
N GLU A 25 11.21 5.80 -0.87
CA GLU A 25 10.36 7.00 -0.79
C GLU A 25 9.42 7.09 -2.01
N TRP A 26 9.92 6.75 -3.19
CA TRP A 26 9.13 6.70 -4.43
C TRP A 26 8.03 5.63 -4.39
N GLN A 27 8.34 4.40 -3.94
CA GLN A 27 7.34 3.33 -3.81
C GLN A 27 6.30 3.66 -2.74
N LEU A 28 6.70 4.28 -1.62
CA LEU A 28 5.76 4.72 -0.58
C LEU A 28 4.80 5.79 -1.12
N ALA A 29 5.30 6.78 -1.85
CA ALA A 29 4.46 7.80 -2.48
C ALA A 29 3.45 7.17 -3.45
N LYS A 30 3.88 6.22 -4.28
CA LYS A 30 3.00 5.46 -5.19
C LYS A 30 1.94 4.67 -4.43
N TRP A 31 2.30 4.01 -3.34
CA TRP A 31 1.36 3.23 -2.54
C TRP A 31 0.31 4.12 -1.87
N LEU A 32 0.73 5.25 -1.28
CA LEU A 32 -0.18 6.21 -0.64
C LEU A 32 -1.22 6.75 -1.62
N ILE A 33 -0.80 7.17 -2.81
CA ILE A 33 -1.70 7.73 -3.82
C ILE A 33 -2.73 6.69 -4.30
N LYS A 34 -2.36 5.41 -4.34
CA LYS A 34 -3.26 4.33 -4.80
C LYS A 34 -4.22 3.85 -3.72
N ASN A 35 -3.78 3.82 -2.47
CA ASN A 35 -4.48 3.07 -1.41
C ASN A 35 -5.05 3.97 -0.30
N VAL A 36 -4.61 5.23 -0.21
CA VAL A 36 -4.95 6.12 0.91
C VAL A 36 -5.60 7.40 0.37
N GLY A 37 -6.75 7.76 0.93
CA GLY A 37 -7.42 9.02 0.59
C GLY A 37 -6.55 10.23 0.96
N HIS A 38 -6.64 11.30 0.15
CA HIS A 38 -5.78 12.48 0.23
C HIS A 38 -5.57 13.02 1.67
N THR A 39 -6.67 13.18 2.43
CA THR A 39 -6.63 13.70 3.81
C THR A 39 -5.82 12.82 4.77
N GLN A 40 -5.87 11.50 4.58
CA GLN A 40 -5.17 10.55 5.45
C GLN A 40 -3.69 10.43 5.04
N ALA A 41 -3.40 10.48 3.74
CA ALA A 41 -2.04 10.54 3.23
C ALA A 41 -1.31 11.82 3.69
N GLU A 42 -1.99 12.98 3.66
CA GLU A 42 -1.42 14.25 4.15
C GLU A 42 -1.09 14.18 5.65
N LYS A 43 -1.99 13.65 6.48
CA LYS A 43 -1.73 13.47 7.92
C LYS A 43 -0.55 12.53 8.15
N PHE A 44 -0.49 11.42 7.40
CA PHE A 44 0.59 10.44 7.49
C PHE A 44 1.96 11.06 7.13
N LEU A 45 2.04 11.79 6.01
CA LEU A 45 3.29 12.43 5.56
C LEU A 45 3.79 13.51 6.52
N ARG A 46 2.88 14.14 7.29
CA ARG A 46 3.25 15.12 8.33
C ARG A 46 3.87 14.51 9.59
N LEU A 47 3.81 13.19 9.77
CA LEU A 47 4.27 12.53 11.00
C LEU A 47 5.79 12.34 11.08
N GLY A 48 6.58 12.60 10.02
CA GLY A 48 8.04 12.42 10.07
C GLY A 48 8.41 10.94 10.22
N ILE A 49 8.19 10.18 9.14
CA ILE A 49 7.91 8.73 9.16
C ILE A 49 9.09 7.87 9.64
N ALA A 50 10.33 8.35 9.53
CA ALA A 50 11.52 7.55 9.84
C ALA A 50 11.57 7.08 11.30
N GLU A 51 11.11 7.90 12.25
CA GLU A 51 11.13 7.55 13.68
C GLU A 51 9.88 6.76 14.12
N LEU A 52 8.83 6.75 13.30
CA LEU A 52 7.54 6.13 13.63
C LEU A 52 7.55 4.62 13.41
N LEU A 53 8.19 4.11 12.35
CA LEU A 53 8.30 2.67 12.12
C LEU A 53 9.10 1.98 13.24
N ASP A 54 10.25 2.54 13.58
CA ASP A 54 11.08 2.03 14.68
C ASP A 54 10.35 2.09 16.02
N ALA A 55 9.53 3.13 16.25
CA ALA A 55 8.72 3.25 17.45
C ALA A 55 7.57 2.23 17.49
N VAL A 56 6.93 1.97 16.34
CA VAL A 56 5.86 0.96 16.19
C VAL A 56 6.41 -0.44 16.43
N ASP A 57 7.59 -0.77 15.89
CA ASP A 57 8.25 -2.06 16.10
C ASP A 57 8.70 -2.27 17.56
N GLN A 58 8.91 -1.18 18.30
CA GLN A 58 9.23 -1.19 19.73
C GLN A 58 8.00 -1.24 20.65
N LEU A 59 6.78 -1.10 20.12
CA LEU A 59 5.57 -1.22 20.95
C LEU A 59 5.44 -2.65 21.50
N PRO A 60 5.04 -2.82 22.77
CA PRO A 60 4.74 -4.14 23.30
C PRO A 60 3.69 -4.81 22.39
N ARG A 61 3.87 -6.10 22.09
CA ARG A 61 2.97 -6.95 21.28
C ARG A 61 1.51 -7.06 21.79
N SER A 62 1.08 -6.23 22.74
CA SER A 62 -0.29 -6.25 23.28
C SER A 62 -1.37 -5.87 22.26
N MET A 63 -0.99 -5.39 21.07
CA MET A 63 -1.86 -5.33 19.89
C MET A 63 -1.17 -6.09 18.75
N ASP A 64 -1.06 -7.41 18.88
CA ASP A 64 -0.74 -8.27 17.73
C ASP A 64 -1.77 -8.00 16.63
N TRP A 65 -1.30 -7.68 15.43
CA TRP A 65 -2.15 -7.65 14.23
C TRP A 65 -2.76 -9.03 14.09
N LYS A 66 -4.08 -9.12 14.19
CA LYS A 66 -4.78 -10.39 14.09
C LYS A 66 -5.13 -10.60 12.62
N CYS A 67 -4.29 -11.39 11.96
CA CYS A 67 -4.67 -11.94 10.66
C CYS A 67 -5.81 -12.94 10.86
N GLU A 68 -6.99 -12.58 10.38
CA GLU A 68 -8.14 -13.48 10.30
C GLU A 68 -8.35 -13.87 8.84
N CYS A 69 -8.15 -15.14 8.52
CA CYS A 69 -8.51 -15.68 7.20
C CYS A 69 -10.03 -15.87 7.16
N ILE A 70 -10.70 -15.17 6.24
CA ILE A 70 -12.13 -15.36 5.98
C ILE A 70 -12.33 -15.97 4.60
N THR A 71 -13.31 -16.85 4.48
CA THR A 71 -13.76 -17.38 3.18
C THR A 71 -14.94 -16.56 2.69
N LEU A 72 -14.74 -15.80 1.63
CA LEU A 72 -15.80 -15.08 0.93
C LEU A 72 -16.44 -16.01 -0.09
N THR A 73 -17.76 -16.19 -0.02
CA THR A 73 -18.53 -16.89 -1.06
C THR A 73 -19.10 -15.86 -2.03
N GLY A 74 -18.66 -15.92 -3.28
CA GLY A 74 -19.13 -15.06 -4.36
C GLY A 74 -20.50 -15.48 -4.90
N ASP A 75 -21.05 -14.64 -5.78
CA ASP A 75 -22.32 -14.88 -6.48
C ASP A 75 -22.17 -15.67 -7.79
N ILE A 76 -20.93 -15.77 -8.30
CA ILE A 76 -20.59 -16.54 -9.51
C ILE A 76 -20.65 -18.03 -9.20
N ARG A 77 -21.42 -18.78 -10.00
CA ARG A 77 -21.54 -20.24 -9.90
C ARG A 77 -20.74 -20.94 -10.99
N ASN A 78 -20.09 -22.04 -10.63
CA ASN A 78 -19.45 -22.92 -11.59
C ASN A 78 -20.48 -23.81 -12.34
N SER A 79 -20.01 -24.61 -13.30
CA SER A 79 -20.84 -25.53 -14.10
C SER A 79 -21.65 -26.53 -13.28
N ASP A 80 -21.21 -26.82 -12.06
CA ASP A 80 -21.86 -27.75 -11.13
C ASP A 80 -22.82 -27.04 -10.16
N GLY A 81 -23.01 -25.73 -10.31
CA GLY A 81 -23.92 -24.92 -9.50
C GLY A 81 -23.35 -24.47 -8.14
N HIS A 82 -22.10 -24.79 -7.83
CA HIS A 82 -21.41 -24.34 -6.61
C HIS A 82 -20.91 -22.90 -6.79
N ALA A 83 -21.08 -22.09 -5.74
CA ALA A 83 -20.56 -20.74 -5.69
C ALA A 83 -19.03 -20.75 -5.56
N GLN A 84 -18.36 -19.83 -6.26
CA GLN A 84 -16.93 -19.65 -6.10
C GLN A 84 -16.61 -19.07 -4.72
N THR A 85 -15.47 -19.47 -4.16
CA THR A 85 -15.00 -18.98 -2.86
C THR A 85 -13.59 -18.45 -2.99
N GLU A 86 -13.27 -17.42 -2.20
CA GLU A 86 -11.96 -16.80 -2.11
C GLU A 86 -11.56 -16.71 -0.63
N GLU A 87 -10.30 -17.04 -0.32
CA GLU A 87 -9.74 -16.80 1.01
C GLU A 87 -9.08 -15.42 1.04
N LEU A 88 -9.49 -14.60 2.02
CA LEU A 88 -8.97 -13.25 2.22
C LEU A 88 -8.34 -13.15 3.59
N GLU A 89 -7.15 -12.53 3.64
CA GLU A 89 -6.48 -12.17 4.89
C GLU A 89 -6.96 -10.79 5.35
N LEU A 90 -7.62 -10.73 6.49
CA LEU A 90 -7.95 -9.48 7.18
C LEU A 90 -6.90 -9.22 8.25
N TRP A 91 -6.15 -8.14 8.12
CA TRP A 91 -5.13 -7.68 9.05
C TRP A 91 -5.60 -6.49 9.88
#